data_AF-A0A2D5WFP7-F1
#
_entry.id   AF-A0A2D5WFP7-F1
#
_cell.length_a   1.000
_cell.length_b   1.000
_cell.length_c   1.000
_cell.angle_alpha   90.00
_cell.angle_beta   90.00
_cell.angle_gamma   90.00
#
_symmetry.space_group_name_H-M   'P 1'
#
loop_
_entity.id
_entity.type
_entity.pdbx_description
1 polymer ?
#
loop_
_entity_poly.entity_id
_entity_poly.type
_entity_poly.pdbx_seq_one_letter_code
_entity_poly.pdbx_strand_id
1 'polypeptide(L)' 'MSGKEQVMEVIDKAPDDASFEEIIETLELMKAIREGRDAIARGEVVPHEEVVKMVPKWIAESSGRTLLSKT' A
#
# COMPACT_ATOMS: atom_id res chain seq x y z
N MET A 1 18.41 6.09 5.32
CA MET A 1 17.53 7.26 5.50
C MET A 1 16.64 6.98 6.70
N SER A 2 16.58 7.92 7.64
CA SER A 2 15.70 7.87 8.81
C SER A 2 14.24 8.14 8.43
N GLY A 3 13.30 7.76 9.30
CA GLY A 3 11.88 8.08 9.11
C GLY A 3 11.62 9.60 8.98
N LYS A 4 12.39 10.42 9.70
CA LYS A 4 12.30 11.89 9.60
C LYS A 4 12.67 12.38 8.20
N GLU A 5 13.79 11.90 7.66
CA GLU A 5 14.24 12.29 6.32
C GLU A 5 13.23 11.88 5.24
N GLN A 6 12.56 10.73 5.39
CA GLN A 6 11.50 10.29 4.47
C GLN A 6 10.27 11.19 4.51
N VAL A 7 9.88 11.66 5.70
CA VAL A 7 8.77 12.62 5.84
C VAL A 7 9.13 13.94 5.17
N MET A 8 10.35 14.44 5.40
CA MET A 8 10.83 15.66 4.76
C MET A 8 10.84 15.56 3.23
N GLU A 9 11.22 14.40 2.67
CA GLU A 9 11.20 14.18 1.22
C GLU A 9 9.78 14.27 0.64
N VAL A 10 8.77 13.75 1.34
CA VAL A 10 7.38 13.85 0.89
C VAL A 10 6.88 15.28 0.96
N ILE A 11 7.20 16.01 2.03
CA ILE A 11 6.83 17.42 2.18
C ILE A 11 7.49 18.28 1.09
N ASP A 12 8.79 18.06 0.81
CA ASP A 12 9.55 18.81 -0.20
C ASP A 12 9.01 18.62 -1.63
N LYS A 13 8.32 17.51 -1.88
CA LYS A 13 7.72 17.17 -3.18
C LYS A 13 6.22 17.45 -3.26
N ALA A 14 5.58 17.81 -2.15
CA ALA A 14 4.15 18.06 -2.11
C ALA A 14 3.82 19.34 -2.90
N PRO A 15 2.69 19.38 -3.64
CA PRO A 15 2.15 20.62 -4.18
C PRO A 15 1.91 21.67 -3.09
N ASP A 16 2.05 22.95 -3.43
CA ASP A 16 1.80 24.06 -2.48
C ASP A 16 0.36 24.09 -1.95
N ASP A 17 -0.59 23.56 -2.70
CA ASP A 17 -2.01 23.47 -2.37
C ASP A 17 -2.44 22.11 -1.79
N ALA A 18 -1.48 21.21 -1.56
CA ALA A 18 -1.77 19.91 -0.97
C ALA A 18 -2.33 20.06 0.45
N SER A 19 -3.44 19.39 0.70
CA SER A 19 -4.03 19.26 2.02
C SER A 19 -3.16 18.39 2.93
N PHE A 20 -3.37 18.53 4.24
CA PHE A 20 -2.67 17.71 5.22
C PHE A 20 -3.01 16.23 5.05
N GLU A 21 -4.26 15.91 4.72
CA GLU A 21 -4.74 14.57 4.45
C GLU A 21 -4.03 13.93 3.25
N GLU A 22 -3.89 14.64 2.13
CA GLU A 22 -3.17 14.14 0.94
C GLU A 22 -1.69 13.86 1.21
N ILE A 23 -1.06 14.67 2.06
CA ILE A 23 0.32 14.43 2.50
C ILE A 23 0.40 13.15 3.34
N ILE A 24 -0.54 12.93 4.25
CA ILE A 24 -0.61 11.69 5.04
C ILE A 24 -0.82 10.47 4.14
N GLU A 25 -1.77 10.52 3.20
CA GLU A 25 -2.01 9.42 2.26
C GLU A 25 -0.75 9.07 1.46
N THR A 26 0.00 10.09 1.03
CA THR A 26 1.27 9.90 0.33
C THR A 26 2.31 9.23 1.23
N LEU A 27 2.41 9.63 2.50
CA LEU A 27 3.31 9.02 3.48
C LEU A 27 2.98 7.54 3.71
N GLU A 28 1.69 7.21 3.84
CA GLU A 28 1.22 5.83 4.01
C GLU A 28 1.52 4.97 2.80
N LEU A 29 1.27 5.48 1.59
CA LEU A 29 1.62 4.80 0.35
C LEU A 29 3.14 4.54 0.27
N MET A 30 3.95 5.54 0.57
CA MET A 30 5.41 5.40 0.57
C MET A 30 5.91 4.40 1.61
N LYS A 31 5.26 4.33 2.78
CA LYS A 31 5.53 3.30 3.80
C LYS A 31 5.22 1.91 3.25
N ALA A 32 4.04 1.70 2.67
CA ALA A 32 3.64 0.39 2.11
C ALA A 32 4.59 -0.09 1.00
N ILE A 33 5.03 0.80 0.11
CA ILE A 33 6.01 0.47 -0.94
C ILE A 33 7.34 0.02 -0.34
N ARG A 34 7.83 0.70 0.71
CA ARG A 34 9.09 0.31 1.38
C ARG A 34 8.97 -1.04 2.06
N GLU A 35 7.88 -1.26 2.80
CA GLU A 35 7.61 -2.56 3.42
C GLU A 35 7.58 -3.68 2.38
N GLY A 36 6.96 -3.45 1.22
CA GLY A 36 6.97 -4.40 0.11
C GLY A 36 8.38 -4.66 -0.44
N ARG A 37 9.21 -3.63 -0.61
CA ARG A 37 10.61 -3.79 -1.05
C ARG A 37 11.45 -4.57 -0.05
N ASP A 38 11.28 -4.30 1.24
CA ASP A 38 11.99 -5.01 2.30
C ASP A 38 11.55 -6.47 2.37
N ALA A 39 10.25 -6.75 2.20
CA ALA A 39 9.73 -8.12 2.09
C ALA A 39 10.35 -8.87 0.90
N ILE A 40 10.42 -8.22 -0.27
CA ILE A 40 11.10 -8.78 -1.46
C ILE A 40 12.57 -9.12 -1.14
N ALA A 41 13.30 -8.21 -0.48
CA ALA A 41 14.70 -8.43 -0.11
C ALA A 41 14.87 -9.60 0.88
N ARG A 42 13.89 -9.86 1.74
CA ARG A 42 13.85 -11.03 2.64
C ARG A 42 13.37 -12.32 1.98
N GLY A 43 12.93 -12.27 0.72
CA GLY A 43 12.32 -13.41 0.04
C GLY A 43 10.88 -13.71 0.49
N GLU A 44 10.25 -12.79 1.22
CA GLU A 44 8.84 -12.85 1.64
C GLU A 44 7.93 -12.46 0.48
N VAL A 45 7.95 -13.27 -0.58
CA VAL A 45 7.18 -13.05 -1.81
C VAL A 45 6.18 -14.17 -2.05
N VAL A 46 5.10 -13.86 -2.75
CA VAL A 46 4.12 -14.84 -3.20
C VAL A 46 4.42 -15.18 -4.66
N PRO A 47 4.60 -16.47 -5.03
CA PRO A 47 4.78 -16.88 -6.42
C PRO A 47 3.61 -16.44 -7.30
N HIS A 48 3.89 -16.13 -8.58
CA HIS A 48 2.86 -15.64 -9.51
C HIS A 48 1.62 -16.54 -9.58
N GLU A 49 1.80 -17.86 -9.66
CA GLU A 49 0.70 -18.81 -9.72
C GLU A 49 -0.20 -18.76 -8.47
N GLU A 50 0.37 -18.46 -7.30
CA GLU A 50 -0.39 -18.28 -6.06
C GLU A 50 -1.10 -16.92 -6.03
N VAL A 51 -0.47 -15.86 -6.55
CA VAL A 51 -1.10 -14.54 -6.70
C VAL A 51 -2.37 -14.62 -7.55
N VAL A 52 -2.34 -15.35 -8.67
CA VAL A 52 -3.51 -15.53 -9.56
C VAL A 52 -4.71 -16.11 -8.80
N LYS A 53 -4.48 -17.02 -7.85
CA LYS A 53 -5.53 -17.61 -7.00
C LYS A 53 -6.09 -16.63 -5.97
N MET A 54 -5.35 -15.58 -5.60
CA MET A 54 -5.75 -14.57 -4.63
C MET A 54 -6.61 -13.45 -5.25
N VAL A 55 -6.43 -13.15 -6.53
CA VAL A 55 -7.14 -12.05 -7.23
C VAL A 55 -8.66 -12.07 -7.04
N PRO A 56 -9.38 -13.21 -7.16
CA PRO A 56 -10.83 -13.24 -6.94
C PRO A 56 -11.24 -12.77 -5.54
N LYS A 57 -10.46 -13.14 -4.52
CA LYS A 57 -10.69 -12.72 -3.13
C LYS A 57 -10.50 -11.22 -2.98
N TRP A 58 -9.42 -10.66 -3.53
CA TRP A 58 -9.16 -9.21 -3.48
C TRP A 58 -10.28 -8.42 -4.14
N ILE A 59 -10.76 -8.86 -5.31
CA ILE A 59 -11.89 -8.22 -6.00
C ILE A 59 -13.16 -8.27 -5.14
N ALA A 60 -13.43 -9.37 -4.46
CA ALA A 60 -14.59 -9.49 -3.58
C ALA A 60 -14.49 -8.52 -2.38
N GLU A 61 -13.32 -8.46 -1.74
CA GLU A 61 -13.04 -7.59 -0.59
C GLU A 61 -13.07 -6.11 -0.96
N SER A 62 -12.46 -5.72 -2.09
CA SER A 62 -12.38 -4.32 -2.52
C SER A 62 -13.69 -3.78 -3.11
N SER A 63 -14.57 -4.65 -3.60
CA SER A 63 -15.86 -4.24 -4.19
C SER A 63 -17.03 -4.24 -3.20
N GLY A 64 -16.77 -4.47 -1.90
CA GLY A 64 -17.81 -4.51 -0.86
C GLY A 64 -18.76 -5.71 -0.96
N ARG A 65 -18.44 -6.73 -1.76
CA ARG A 65 -19.31 -7.89 -2.04
C ARG A 65 -19.27 -9.01 -0.99
N THR A 66 -18.44 -8.87 0.05
CA THR A 66 -18.14 -9.95 1.01
C THR A 66 -19.24 -10.24 2.06
N LEU A 67 -20.42 -9.60 2.02
CA LEU A 67 -21.46 -9.82 3.04
C LEU A 67 -22.72 -10.61 2.60
N LEU A 68 -22.72 -11.29 1.46
CA LEU A 68 -23.91 -12.06 1.00
C LEU A 68 -23.56 -13.47 0.51
N SER A 69 -23.05 -14.34 1.39
CA SER A 69 -22.98 -15.78 1.09
C SER A 69 -23.05 -16.68 2.34
N LYS A 70 -23.68 -16.20 3.42
CA LYS A 70 -24.09 -17.04 4.55
C LYS A 70 -25.58 -16.90 4.79
N THR A 71 -26.39 -17.47 3.89
CA THR A 71 -27.77 -17.90 4.15
C THR A 71 -28.02 -19.18 3.39
#